data_AF-A0A2A5QV46-F1
#
_entry.id   AF-A0A2A5QV46-F1
#
_cell.length_a   1.000
_cell.length_b   1.000
_cell.length_c   1.000
_cell.angle_alpha   90.00
_cell.angle_beta   90.00
_cell.angle_gamma   90.00
#
_symmetry.space_group_name_H-M   'P 1'
#
loop_
_entity.id
_entity.type
_entity.pdbx_description
1 polymer ?
#
loop_
_entity_poly.entity_id
_entity_poly.type
_entity_poly.pdbx_seq_one_letter_code
_entity_poly.pdbx_strand_id
1 'polypeptide(L)' 'MPQTAFETVETMLTSVQSEVDDPELRFKLRTSRQLLRLLKEQKEAGREALAETDLDDSTRENLEQLGYLE' A
#
# COMPACT_ATOMS: atom_id res chain seq x y z
N MET A 1 9.49 -4.49 12.65
CA MET A 1 8.96 -3.52 11.67
C MET A 1 7.55 -3.15 12.10
N PRO A 2 7.18 -1.86 12.21
CA PRO A 2 5.78 -1.50 12.42
C PRO A 2 4.96 -1.98 11.21
N GLN A 3 3.81 -2.59 11.47
CA GLN A 3 2.92 -3.09 10.43
C GLN A 3 2.40 -1.89 9.62
N THR A 4 2.65 -1.87 8.31
CA THR A 4 2.15 -0.78 7.47
C THR A 4 0.62 -0.84 7.36
N ALA A 5 -0.03 0.29 7.06
CA ALA A 5 -1.48 0.29 6.84
C ALA A 5 -1.91 -0.74 5.77
N PHE A 6 -1.09 -0.94 4.73
CA PHE A 6 -1.32 -1.96 3.71
C PHE A 6 -1.28 -3.39 4.28
N GLU A 7 -0.30 -3.70 5.14
CA GLU A 7 -0.18 -5.02 5.78
C GLU A 7 -1.32 -5.29 6.76
N THR A 8 -1.75 -4.27 7.51
CA THR A 8 -2.88 -4.37 8.43
C THR A 8 -4.16 -4.69 7.67
N VAL A 9 -4.46 -3.94 6.60
CA VAL A 9 -5.65 -4.18 5.78
C VAL A 9 -5.59 -5.54 5.07
N GLU A 10 -4.44 -5.94 4.52
CA GLU A 10 -4.26 -7.27 3.91
C GLU A 10 -4.53 -8.40 4.92
N THR A 11 -4.07 -8.24 6.16
CA THR A 11 -4.30 -9.21 7.25
C THR A 11 -5.79 -9.33 7.56
N MET A 12 -6.47 -8.19 7.75
CA MET A 12 -7.91 -8.16 8.01
C MET A 12 -8.72 -8.81 6.89
N LEU A 13 -8.44 -8.44 5.63
CA LEU A 13 -9.14 -8.99 4.48
C LEU A 13 -8.87 -10.49 4.29
N THR A 14 -7.64 -10.94 4.56
CA THR A 14 -7.27 -12.37 4.50
C THR A 14 -8.03 -13.18 5.54
N SER A 15 -8.12 -12.67 6.78
CA SER A 15 -8.87 -13.32 7.86
C SER A 15 -10.33 -13.50 7.46
N VAL A 16 -11.00 -12.40 7.07
CA VAL A 16 -12.42 -12.44 6.70
C VAL A 16 -12.67 -13.35 5.50
N GLN A 17 -11.81 -13.32 4.48
CA GLN A 17 -11.97 -14.18 3.29
C GLN A 17 -11.91 -15.68 3.63
N SER A 18 -11.24 -16.07 4.71
CA SER A 18 -11.15 -17.47 5.14
C SER A 18 -12.42 -17.99 5.84
N GLU A 19 -13.26 -17.08 6.34
CA GLU A 19 -14.47 -17.38 7.11
C GLU A 19 -15.76 -17.26 6.28
N VAL A 20 -15.67 -16.77 5.05
CA VAL A 20 -16.81 -16.52 4.18
C VAL A 20 -16.95 -17.63 3.15
N ASP A 21 -18.10 -18.31 3.14
CA ASP A 21 -18.41 -19.36 2.17
C ASP A 21 -19.13 -18.85 0.91
N ASP A 22 -19.76 -17.68 1.00
CA ASP A 22 -20.46 -17.07 -0.13
C ASP A 22 -19.47 -16.76 -1.28
N PRO A 23 -19.67 -17.35 -2.47
CA PRO A 23 -18.73 -17.21 -3.59
C PRO A 23 -18.57 -15.77 -4.08
N GLU A 24 -19.63 -14.95 -4.05
CA GLU A 24 -19.60 -13.56 -4.50
C GLU A 24 -18.80 -12.70 -3.51
N LEU A 25 -19.05 -12.88 -2.21
CA LEU A 25 -18.30 -12.18 -1.15
C LEU A 25 -16.82 -12.60 -1.15
N ARG A 26 -16.51 -13.89 -1.34
CA ARG A 26 -15.11 -14.35 -1.52
C ARG A 26 -14.45 -13.71 -2.72
N PHE A 27 -15.16 -13.59 -3.84
CA PHE A 27 -14.66 -12.92 -5.03
C PHE A 27 -14.34 -11.45 -4.75
N LYS A 28 -15.25 -10.71 -4.12
CA LYS A 28 -15.05 -9.28 -3.76
C LYS A 28 -13.85 -9.10 -2.84
N LEU A 29 -13.73 -9.90 -1.78
CA LEU A 29 -12.60 -9.84 -0.85
C LEU A 29 -11.26 -10.12 -1.54
N ARG A 30 -11.22 -11.14 -2.41
CA ARG A 30 -10.03 -11.45 -3.20
C ARG A 30 -9.65 -10.27 -4.11
N THR A 31 -10.62 -9.68 -4.79
CA THR A 31 -10.40 -8.52 -5.67
C THR A 31 -9.92 -7.29 -4.89
N SER A 32 -10.50 -7.01 -3.73
CA SER A 32 -10.05 -5.92 -2.84
C SER A 32 -8.58 -6.09 -2.43
N ARG A 33 -8.15 -7.32 -2.10
CA ARG A 33 -6.75 -7.61 -1.79
C ARG A 33 -5.82 -7.41 -2.99
N GLN A 34 -6.26 -7.80 -4.19
CA GLN A 34 -5.48 -7.56 -5.42
C GLN A 34 -5.30 -6.06 -5.68
N LEU A 35 -6.35 -5.26 -5.51
CA LEU A 35 -6.28 -3.81 -5.65
C LEU A 35 -5.39 -3.16 -4.59
N LEU A 36 -5.44 -3.66 -3.34
CA LEU A 36 -4.58 -3.19 -2.27
C LEU A 36 -3.09 -3.40 -2.59
N ARG A 37 -2.73 -4.56 -3.17
CA ARG A 37 -1.37 -4.84 -3.62
C ARG A 37 -0.95 -3.90 -4.75
N LEU A 38 -1.80 -3.69 -5.75
CA LEU A 38 -1.52 -2.75 -6.83
C LEU A 38 -1.25 -1.33 -6.30
N LEU A 39 -2.05 -0.86 -5.33
CA LEU A 39 -1.83 0.45 -4.71
C LEU A 39 -0.53 0.51 -3.91
N LYS A 40 -0.14 -0.58 -3.25
CA LYS A 40 1.15 -0.67 -2.55
C LYS A 40 2.31 -0.57 -3.55
N GLU A 41 2.27 -1.35 -4.62
CA GLU A 41 3.29 -1.34 -5.68
C GLU A 41 3.41 0.05 -6.34
N GLN A 42 2.28 0.70 -6.64
CA GLN A 42 2.30 2.07 -7.18
C GLN A 42 2.89 3.09 -6.20
N LYS A 43 2.61 2.95 -4.90
CA LYS A 43 3.20 3.81 -3.87
C LYS A 43 4.71 3.61 -3.77
N GLU A 44 5.18 2.36 -3.80
CA GLU A 44 6.60 2.03 -3.75
C GLU A 44 7.33 2.55 -5.00
N ALA A 45 6.78 2.31 -6.19
CA ALA A 45 7.34 2.84 -7.45
C ALA A 45 7.37 4.37 -7.48
N GLY A 46 6.33 5.04 -6.98
CA GLY A 46 6.30 6.50 -6.88
C GLY A 46 7.35 7.05 -5.91
N ARG A 47 7.59 6.36 -4.80
CA ARG A 47 8.64 6.71 -3.84
C ARG A 47 10.03 6.55 -4.45
N GLU A 48 10.28 5.44 -5.15
CA GLU A 48 11.54 5.19 -5.85
C GLU A 48 11.80 6.26 -6.92
N ALA A 49 10.79 6.57 -7.75
CA ALA A 49 10.90 7.63 -8.76
C ALA A 49 11.19 9.01 -8.15
N LEU A 50 10.58 9.35 -7.00
CA LEU A 50 10.88 10.59 -6.29
C LEU A 50 12.30 10.61 -5.72
N ALA A 51 12.81 9.47 -5.24
CA ALA A 51 14.17 9.36 -4.72
C ALA A 51 15.24 9.56 -5.82
N GLU A 52 14.97 9.08 -7.03
CA GLU A 52 15.86 9.22 -8.20
C GLU A 52 15.78 10.60 -8.88
N THR A 53 14.78 11.41 -8.53
CA THR A 53 14.59 12.74 -9.11
C THR A 53 15.55 13.75 -8.47
N ASP A 54 16.15 14.60 -9.30
CA ASP A 54 16.94 15.75 -8.84
C ASP A 54 16.01 16.85 -8.30
N LEU A 55 15.56 16.64 -7.06
CA LEU A 55 14.73 17.56 -6.29
C LEU A 55 15.63 18.57 -5.58
N ASP A 56 15.21 19.83 -5.53
CA ASP A 56 15.86 20.82 -4.67
C ASP A 56 15.70 20.43 -3.19
N ASP A 57 16.64 20.88 -2.36
CA ASP A 57 16.73 20.50 -0.94
C ASP A 57 15.44 20.80 -0.17
N SER A 58 14.76 21.91 -0.49
CA SER A 58 13.53 22.30 0.21
C SER A 58 12.34 21.40 -0.16
N THR A 59 12.26 20.95 -1.40
CA THR A 59 11.25 19.99 -1.84
C THR A 59 11.50 18.60 -1.24
N ARG A 60 12.77 18.16 -1.16
CA ARG A 60 13.13 16.87 -0.58
C ARG A 60 12.79 16.81 0.92
N GLU A 61 13.18 17.82 1.69
CA GLU A 61 12.94 17.88 3.14
C GLU A 61 11.42 17.87 3.47
N ASN A 62 10.60 18.55 2.67
CA ASN A 62 9.14 18.50 2.81
C ASN A 62 8.57 17.10 2.53
N LEU A 63 9.06 16.41 1.50
CA LEU A 63 8.59 15.08 1.14
C LEU A 63 9.00 14.01 2.17
N GLU A 64 10.16 14.15 2.80
CA GLU A 64 10.60 13.31 3.94
C GLU A 64 9.68 13.50 5.15
N GLN A 65 9.38 14.75 5.54
CA GLN A 65 8.45 15.02 6.65
C GLN A 65 7.05 14.46 6.41
N LEU A 66 6.60 14.47 5.16
CA LEU A 66 5.31 13.90 4.76
C LEU A 66 5.35 12.36 4.61
N GLY A 67 6.52 11.74 4.75
CA GLY A 67 6.71 10.29 4.65
C GLY A 67 6.61 9.74 3.22
N TYR A 68 6.81 10.60 2.22
CA TYR A 68 6.94 10.20 0.81
C TYR A 68 8.35 9.77 0.45
N LEU A 69 9.37 10.25 1.16
CA LEU A 69 10.78 9.83 1.05
C LEU A 69 11.28 9.21 2.37
N GLU A 70 12.44 8.56 2.36
CA GLU A 70 13.08 7.93 3.54
C GLU A 70 14.38 8.64 3.90
#